data_AF-A0A9Q1BYB7-F1
#
_entry.id   AF-A0A9Q1BYB7-F1
#
_cell.length_a   1.000
_cell.length_b   1.000
_cell.length_c   1.000
_cell.angle_alpha   90.00
_cell.angle_beta   90.00
_cell.angle_gamma   90.00
#
_symmetry.space_group_name_H-M   'P 1'
#
loop_
_entity.id
_entity.type
_entity.pdbx_description
1 polymer ?
#
loop_
_entity_poly.entity_id
_entity_poly.type
_entity_poly.pdbx_seq_one_letter_code
_entity_poly.pdbx_strand_id
1 'polypeptide(L)'
;MVQLLMLFIRATREVNWELHLSTVRSMLPWFFACDRVHYSRYLPVYWLEMKNLRDSQPDVHEKLSKGEFIVQRQDQYGFSQIPCDQTIEQTCNRDTKAKGGLTGFTLNRGAVHRWILSSHERAAITKECHVMAGKFAQSRKKDLDRTRSCKDELKSTQSQSWLLLEA
;
A
#
# COMPACT_ATOMS: atom_id res chain seq x y z
N MET A 1 -16.68 8.93 10.39
CA MET A 1 -15.75 7.84 10.02
C MET A 1 -15.06 8.08 8.68
N VAL A 2 -15.81 8.33 7.58
CA VAL A 2 -15.24 8.50 6.22
C VAL A 2 -14.23 9.65 6.15
N GLN A 3 -14.53 10.81 6.73
CA GLN A 3 -13.60 11.95 6.74
C GLN A 3 -12.25 11.62 7.40
N LEU A 4 -12.26 10.83 8.47
CA LEU A 4 -11.05 10.41 9.16
C LEU A 4 -10.19 9.47 8.30
N LEU A 5 -10.83 8.55 7.57
CA LEU A 5 -10.15 7.71 6.60
C LEU A 5 -9.54 8.53 5.45
N MET A 6 -10.27 9.53 4.95
CA MET A 6 -9.74 10.43 3.92
C MET A 6 -8.54 11.23 4.41
N LEU A 7 -8.55 11.69 5.66
CA LEU A 7 -7.40 12.37 6.27
C LEU A 7 -6.20 11.43 6.43
N PHE A 8 -6.42 10.18 6.82
CA PHE A 8 -5.35 9.17 6.91
C PHE A 8 -4.74 8.88 5.53
N ILE A 9 -5.58 8.71 4.50
CA ILE A 9 -5.13 8.55 3.11
C ILE A 9 -4.32 9.77 2.69
N ARG A 10 -4.82 10.98 2.93
CA ARG A 10 -4.10 12.21 2.62
C ARG A 10 -2.73 12.27 3.29
N ALA A 11 -2.65 11.97 4.58
CA ALA A 11 -1.40 11.93 5.33
C ALA A 11 -0.37 11.00 4.68
N THR A 12 -0.82 9.83 4.24
CA THR A 12 0.03 8.83 3.56
C THR A 12 0.46 9.30 2.17
N ARG A 13 -0.45 9.94 1.41
CA ARG A 13 -0.22 10.37 0.03
C ARG A 13 0.59 11.66 -0.10
N GLU A 14 0.62 12.49 0.95
CA GLU A 14 1.39 13.73 1.07
C GLU A 14 2.62 13.58 1.98
N VAL A 15 2.83 12.39 2.57
CA VAL A 15 3.98 12.09 3.43
C VAL A 15 4.05 13.00 4.67
N ASN A 16 2.86 13.29 5.23
CA ASN A 16 2.74 14.05 6.46
C ASN A 16 2.74 13.12 7.67
N TRP A 17 3.90 12.94 8.29
CA TRP A 17 4.10 12.06 9.45
C TRP A 17 3.26 12.47 10.68
N GLU A 18 3.15 13.77 10.96
CA GLU A 18 2.39 14.25 12.11
C GLU A 18 0.88 14.01 11.93
N LEU A 19 0.36 14.30 10.74
CA LEU A 19 -1.04 14.03 10.38
C LEU A 19 -1.34 12.53 10.36
N HIS A 20 -0.36 11.70 9.97
CA HIS A 20 -0.48 10.25 10.04
C HIS A 20 -0.68 9.78 11.50
N LEU A 21 0.16 10.25 12.42
CA LEU A 21 0.01 9.89 13.84
C LEU A 21 -1.25 10.47 14.50
N SER A 22 -1.70 11.67 14.10
CA SER A 22 -2.94 12.24 14.62
C SER A 22 -4.16 11.44 14.17
N THR A 23 -4.21 11.09 12.89
CA THR A 23 -5.31 10.30 12.32
C THR A 23 -5.33 8.88 12.87
N VAL A 24 -4.17 8.22 13.03
CA VAL A 24 -4.08 6.91 13.70
C VAL A 24 -4.67 6.96 15.11
N ARG A 25 -4.32 7.99 15.91
CA ARG A 25 -4.90 8.18 17.25
C ARG A 25 -6.42 8.27 17.22
N SER A 26 -6.95 9.11 16.33
CA SER A 26 -8.39 9.29 16.17
C SER A 26 -9.11 8.05 15.63
N MET A 27 -8.39 7.16 14.93
CA MET A 27 -8.93 5.88 14.43
C MET A 27 -9.00 4.80 15.51
N LEU A 28 -8.20 4.87 16.57
CA LEU A 28 -8.13 3.83 17.61
C LEU A 28 -9.51 3.43 18.17
N PRO A 29 -10.39 4.35 18.61
CA PRO A 29 -11.69 3.96 19.17
C PRO A 29 -12.57 3.19 18.18
N TRP A 30 -12.41 3.46 16.88
CA TRP A 30 -13.17 2.79 15.84
C TRP A 30 -12.74 1.33 15.65
N PHE A 31 -11.46 1.01 15.84
CA PHE A 31 -11.01 -0.39 15.79
C PHE A 31 -11.56 -1.21 16.96
N PHE A 32 -11.76 -0.58 18.13
CA PHE A 32 -12.48 -1.22 19.24
C PHE A 32 -13.97 -1.37 18.93
N ALA A 33 -14.63 -0.31 18.43
CA ALA A 33 -16.05 -0.34 18.10
C ALA A 33 -16.40 -1.34 16.99
N CYS A 34 -15.49 -1.56 16.03
CA CYS A 34 -15.69 -2.48 14.90
C CYS A 34 -15.13 -3.89 15.15
N ASP A 35 -14.83 -4.25 16.39
CA ASP A 35 -14.28 -5.57 16.79
C ASP A 35 -13.07 -6.02 15.95
N ARG A 36 -12.16 -5.09 15.66
CA ARG A 36 -10.93 -5.36 14.92
C ARG A 36 -9.80 -5.68 15.90
N VAL A 37 -9.90 -6.82 16.58
CA VAL A 37 -9.08 -7.24 17.73
C VAL A 37 -7.57 -7.07 17.52
N HIS A 38 -7.04 -7.43 16.34
CA HIS A 38 -5.61 -7.27 16.06
C HIS A 38 -5.20 -5.80 15.98
N TYR A 39 -5.99 -4.98 15.28
CA TYR A 39 -5.71 -3.55 15.15
C TYR A 39 -5.90 -2.83 16.48
N SER A 40 -6.97 -3.13 17.22
CA SER A 40 -7.21 -2.52 18.54
C SER A 40 -6.14 -2.87 19.56
N ARG A 41 -5.50 -4.04 19.46
CA ARG A 41 -4.40 -4.46 20.33
C ARG A 41 -3.05 -3.82 19.95
N TYR A 42 -2.66 -3.88 18.68
CA TYR A 42 -1.31 -3.50 18.27
C TYR A 42 -1.17 -2.02 17.88
N LEU A 43 -2.25 -1.39 17.40
CA LEU A 43 -2.18 -0.01 16.94
C LEU A 43 -1.94 1.02 18.06
N PRO A 44 -2.48 0.86 19.29
CA PRO A 44 -2.10 1.70 20.42
C PRO A 44 -0.61 1.62 20.77
N VAL A 45 -0.04 0.40 20.73
CA VAL A 45 1.39 0.16 21.00
C VAL A 45 2.24 0.85 19.95
N TYR A 46 1.93 0.63 18.67
CA TYR A 46 2.56 1.34 17.56
C TYR A 46 2.49 2.86 17.76
N TRP A 47 1.32 3.41 18.06
CA TRP A 47 1.15 4.85 18.23
C TRP A 47 2.02 5.41 19.36
N LEU A 48 2.09 4.71 20.49
CA LEU A 48 2.91 5.10 21.64
C LEU A 48 4.40 5.05 21.30
N GLU A 49 4.87 3.97 20.69
CA GLU A 49 6.25 3.83 20.23
C GLU A 49 6.62 4.95 19.26
N MET A 50 5.79 5.20 18.26
CA MET A 50 6.04 6.25 17.25
C MET A 50 6.05 7.66 17.86
N LYS A 51 5.27 7.92 18.91
CA LYS A 51 5.32 9.18 19.65
C LYS A 51 6.59 9.31 20.50
N ASN A 52 7.05 8.21 21.09
CA ASN A 52 8.26 8.15 21.90
C ASN A 52 9.57 8.11 21.09
N LEU A 53 9.50 7.99 19.75
CA LEU A 53 10.68 7.94 18.89
C LEU A 53 11.57 9.18 19.03
N ARG A 54 10.99 10.35 19.31
CA ARG A 54 11.77 11.59 19.49
C ARG A 54 12.82 11.44 20.59
N ASP A 55 12.46 10.81 21.70
CA ASP A 55 13.31 10.68 22.87
C ASP A 55 14.13 9.38 22.85
N SER A 56 13.56 8.30 22.32
CA SER A 56 14.23 6.99 22.26
C SER A 56 15.20 6.84 21.09
N GLN A 57 14.86 7.35 19.90
CA GLN A 57 15.61 7.17 18.65
C GLN A 57 15.44 8.40 17.73
N PRO A 58 16.10 9.53 18.04
CA PRO A 58 15.92 10.79 17.31
C PRO A 58 16.25 10.68 15.82
N ASP A 59 17.27 9.91 15.45
CA ASP A 59 17.67 9.69 14.05
C ASP A 59 16.55 9.06 13.21
N VAL A 60 15.83 8.09 13.81
CA VAL A 60 14.69 7.44 13.15
C VAL A 60 13.52 8.41 13.06
N HIS A 61 13.26 9.17 14.13
CA HIS A 61 12.22 10.19 14.12
C HIS A 61 12.46 11.23 13.01
N GLU A 62 13.70 11.66 12.80
CA GLU A 62 14.07 12.60 11.75
C GLU A 62 13.80 12.02 10.35
N LYS A 63 14.23 10.78 10.08
CA LYS A 63 13.98 10.10 8.80
C LYS A 63 12.49 9.94 8.50
N LEU A 64 11.70 9.53 9.49
CA LEU A 64 10.25 9.40 9.35
C LEU A 64 9.58 10.76 9.11
N SER A 65 10.03 11.80 9.81
CA SER A 65 9.52 13.17 9.64
C SER A 65 9.90 13.78 8.28
N LYS A 66 11.06 13.39 7.72
CA LYS A 66 11.46 13.69 6.34
C LYS A 66 10.68 12.90 5.29
N GLY A 67 9.94 11.88 5.73
CA GLY A 67 9.04 11.13 4.86
C GLY A 67 9.55 9.79 4.37
N GLU A 68 10.63 9.27 4.94
CA GLU A 68 11.26 8.00 4.55
C GLU A 68 10.46 6.74 4.96
N PHE A 69 9.13 6.87 5.11
CA PHE A 69 8.22 5.76 5.43
C PHE A 69 7.29 5.37 4.28
N ILE A 70 7.28 6.16 3.20
CA ILE A 70 6.47 5.96 1.99
C ILE A 70 7.37 6.09 0.77
N VAL A 71 6.99 5.45 -0.34
CA VAL A 71 7.74 5.52 -1.60
C VAL A 71 7.03 6.41 -2.61
N GLN A 72 7.78 7.32 -3.22
CA GLN A 72 7.38 8.09 -4.40
C GLN A 72 7.99 7.45 -5.64
N ARG A 73 7.16 7.10 -6.63
CA ARG A 73 7.60 6.44 -7.88
C ARG A 73 7.67 7.36 -9.09
N GLN A 74 7.25 8.62 -8.94
CA GLN A 74 7.12 9.59 -10.02
C GLN A 74 7.27 11.00 -9.48
N ASP A 75 7.78 11.91 -10.31
CA ASP A 75 8.15 13.25 -9.85
C ASP A 75 7.11 14.32 -10.21
N GLN A 76 6.05 13.95 -10.95
CA GLN A 76 5.11 14.92 -11.53
C GLN A 76 4.01 15.40 -10.57
N TYR A 77 3.58 14.55 -9.63
CA TYR A 77 2.47 14.89 -8.71
C TYR A 77 2.88 14.60 -7.27
N GLY A 78 2.66 15.56 -6.36
CA GLY A 78 2.95 15.39 -4.93
C GLY A 78 2.04 14.37 -4.25
N PHE A 79 0.76 14.31 -4.64
CA PHE A 79 -0.23 13.37 -4.10
C PHE A 79 -0.17 11.99 -4.80
N SER A 80 0.98 11.32 -4.76
CA SER A 80 1.14 10.02 -5.44
C SER A 80 1.91 8.97 -4.66
N GLN A 81 2.32 9.31 -3.45
CA GLN A 81 3.16 8.47 -2.63
C GLN A 81 2.35 7.23 -2.21
N ILE A 82 3.01 6.07 -2.11
CA ILE A 82 2.37 4.79 -1.78
C ILE A 82 3.18 4.02 -0.73
N PRO A 83 2.53 3.28 0.18
CA PRO A 83 3.22 2.48 1.19
C PRO A 83 4.26 1.53 0.58
N CYS A 84 5.32 1.25 1.33
CA CYS A 84 6.42 0.37 0.88
C CYS A 84 5.93 -1.02 0.44
N ASP A 85 5.03 -1.64 1.21
CA ASP A 85 4.47 -2.95 0.89
C ASP A 85 3.75 -2.95 -0.48
N GLN A 86 2.88 -1.96 -0.70
CA GLN A 86 2.19 -1.76 -1.98
C GLN A 86 3.19 -1.52 -3.12
N THR A 87 4.27 -0.79 -2.86
CA THR A 87 5.33 -0.52 -3.84
C THR A 87 6.01 -1.82 -4.28
N ILE A 88 6.38 -2.66 -3.32
CA ILE A 88 7.03 -3.95 -3.58
C ILE A 88 6.08 -4.86 -4.35
N GLU A 89 4.79 -4.89 -3.99
CA GLU A 89 3.77 -5.65 -4.71
C GLU A 89 3.61 -5.20 -6.17
N GLN A 90 3.69 -3.89 -6.43
CA GLN A 90 3.57 -3.34 -7.79
C GLN A 90 4.84 -3.41 -8.64
N THR A 91 5.99 -3.75 -8.03
CA THR A 91 7.31 -3.77 -8.69
C THR A 91 7.95 -5.15 -8.60
N CYS A 92 8.79 -5.40 -7.59
CA CYS A 92 9.57 -6.62 -7.45
C CYS A 92 8.70 -7.88 -7.48
N ASN A 93 7.61 -7.90 -6.72
CA ASN A 93 6.73 -9.06 -6.65
C ASN A 93 5.97 -9.28 -7.95
N ARG A 94 5.59 -8.21 -8.65
CA ARG A 94 4.90 -8.30 -9.94
C ARG A 94 5.76 -9.00 -10.99
N ASP A 95 7.03 -8.60 -11.09
CA ASP A 95 7.94 -9.12 -12.11
C ASP A 95 8.48 -10.52 -11.74
N THR A 96 8.50 -10.84 -10.45
CA THR A 96 8.92 -12.15 -9.94
C THR A 96 7.79 -13.20 -9.98
N LYS A 97 6.54 -12.82 -9.72
CA LYS A 97 5.41 -13.75 -9.60
C LYS A 97 4.98 -14.25 -10.99
N ALA A 98 4.88 -15.56 -11.14
CA ALA A 98 4.26 -16.17 -12.31
C ALA A 98 2.71 -16.08 -12.22
N LYS A 99 2.01 -16.35 -13.33
CA LYS A 99 0.54 -16.41 -13.35
C LYS A 99 0.06 -17.46 -12.33
N GLY A 100 -0.55 -17.02 -11.23
CA GLY A 100 -1.00 -17.87 -10.12
C GLY A 100 -0.21 -17.71 -8.80
N GLY A 101 0.84 -16.87 -8.77
CA GLY A 101 1.63 -16.62 -7.56
C GLY A 101 2.52 -17.80 -7.17
N LEU A 102 2.83 -17.92 -5.88
CA LEU A 102 3.56 -19.07 -5.30
C LEU A 102 2.68 -20.32 -5.13
N THR A 103 1.40 -20.23 -5.50
CA THR A 103 0.40 -21.28 -5.29
C THR A 103 0.81 -22.57 -6.03
N GLY A 104 0.81 -23.70 -5.32
CA GLY A 104 1.05 -25.03 -5.88
C GLY A 104 2.45 -25.61 -5.63
N PHE A 105 3.43 -24.83 -5.16
CA PHE A 105 4.76 -25.36 -4.82
C PHE A 105 5.33 -24.87 -3.48
N THR A 106 4.57 -24.10 -2.70
CA THR A 106 5.00 -23.61 -1.36
C THR A 106 5.37 -24.72 -0.39
N LEU A 107 4.73 -25.89 -0.50
CA LEU A 107 5.02 -27.06 0.34
C LEU A 107 6.32 -27.78 -0.07
N ASN A 108 6.83 -27.53 -1.28
CA ASN A 108 8.09 -28.10 -1.75
C ASN A 108 9.25 -27.14 -1.44
N ARG A 109 9.96 -27.42 -0.33
CA ARG A 109 11.10 -26.61 0.13
C ARG A 109 12.16 -26.39 -0.95
N GLY A 110 12.46 -27.39 -1.78
CA GLY A 110 13.44 -27.27 -2.85
C GLY A 110 12.99 -26.33 -3.97
N ALA A 111 11.70 -26.37 -4.32
CA ALA A 111 11.11 -25.44 -5.28
C ALA A 111 11.07 -24.00 -4.76
N VAL A 112 10.70 -23.81 -3.48
CA VAL A 112 10.74 -22.51 -2.81
C VAL A 112 12.15 -21.96 -2.76
N HIS A 113 13.13 -22.78 -2.39
CA HIS A 113 14.53 -22.36 -2.32
C HIS A 113 15.05 -21.90 -3.69
N ARG A 114 14.82 -22.69 -4.76
CA ARG A 114 15.16 -22.27 -6.13
C ARG A 114 14.45 -20.99 -6.53
N TRP A 115 13.18 -20.83 -6.16
CA TRP A 115 12.43 -19.61 -6.47
C TRP A 115 13.03 -18.39 -5.76
N ILE A 116 13.37 -18.49 -4.47
CA ILE A 116 14.03 -17.41 -3.72
C ILE A 116 15.35 -17.02 -4.42
N LEU A 117 16.18 -18.00 -4.76
CA LEU A 117 17.48 -17.77 -5.39
C LEU A 117 17.41 -17.24 -6.83
N SER A 118 16.38 -17.58 -7.61
CA SER A 118 16.27 -17.19 -9.02
C SER A 118 15.27 -16.07 -9.30
N SER A 119 14.53 -15.63 -8.28
CA SER A 119 13.46 -14.65 -8.38
C SER A 119 13.88 -13.35 -9.05
N HIS A 120 14.98 -12.76 -8.57
CA HIS A 120 15.53 -11.50 -9.05
C HIS A 120 16.05 -11.61 -10.49
N GLU A 121 16.74 -12.69 -10.83
CA GLU A 121 17.20 -12.96 -12.21
C GLU A 121 16.02 -13.08 -13.18
N ARG A 122 14.95 -13.78 -12.78
CA ARG A 122 13.73 -13.88 -13.58
C ARG A 122 13.08 -12.52 -13.81
N ALA A 123 13.04 -11.66 -12.78
CA ALA A 123 12.52 -10.30 -12.92
C ALA A 123 13.38 -9.46 -13.88
N ALA A 124 14.71 -9.56 -13.78
CA ALA A 124 15.65 -8.86 -14.67
C ALA A 124 15.48 -9.31 -16.13
N ILE A 125 15.44 -10.61 -16.40
CA ILE A 125 15.22 -11.15 -17.76
C ILE A 125 13.87 -10.69 -18.31
N THR A 126 12.80 -10.74 -17.50
CA THR A 126 11.47 -10.29 -17.91
C THR A 126 11.46 -8.82 -18.30
N LYS A 127 12.17 -7.98 -17.54
CA LYS A 127 12.34 -6.55 -17.83
C LYS A 127 13.05 -6.35 -19.16
N GLU A 128 14.16 -7.04 -19.42
CA GLU A 128 14.90 -6.96 -20.69
C GLU A 128 14.05 -7.44 -21.88
N CYS A 129 13.27 -8.52 -21.72
CA CYS A 129 12.32 -8.97 -22.74
C CYS A 129 11.25 -7.92 -23.04
N HIS A 130 10.76 -7.20 -22.02
CA HIS A 130 9.82 -6.09 -22.23
C HIS A 130 10.45 -4.94 -23.02
N VAL A 131 11.69 -4.58 -22.70
CA VAL A 131 12.46 -3.55 -23.42
C VAL A 131 12.65 -3.97 -24.89
N MET A 132 13.10 -5.20 -25.14
CA MET A 132 13.31 -5.74 -26.48
C MET A 132 12.02 -5.78 -27.31
N ALA A 133 10.88 -6.09 -26.68
CA ALA A 133 9.57 -6.12 -27.34
C ALA A 133 8.98 -4.72 -27.61
N GLY A 134 9.72 -3.63 -27.34
CA GLY A 134 9.23 -2.26 -27.46
C GLY A 134 8.10 -1.94 -26.48
N LYS A 135 7.87 -2.79 -25.47
CA LYS A 135 6.92 -2.55 -24.39
C LYS A 135 7.63 -1.68 -23.35
N PHE A 136 7.88 -0.43 -23.72
CA PHE A 136 8.28 0.58 -22.73
C PHE A 136 7.22 0.61 -21.64
N ALA A 137 7.65 0.74 -20.39
CA ALA A 137 6.78 0.89 -19.24
C ALA A 137 6.02 2.22 -19.31
N GLN A 138 5.13 2.39 -20.29
CA GLN A 138 3.98 3.23 -20.08
C GLN A 138 3.29 2.63 -18.86
N SER A 139 3.35 3.36 -17.76
CA SER A 139 2.57 3.10 -16.57
C SER A 139 1.10 3.25 -16.97
N ARG A 140 0.55 2.19 -17.58
CA ARG A 140 -0.87 2.08 -17.84
C ARG A 140 -1.50 1.92 -16.47
N LYS A 141 -1.85 3.04 -15.84
CA LYS A 141 -2.58 3.09 -14.58
C LYS A 141 -3.95 2.47 -14.84
N LYS A 142 -4.06 1.18 -14.55
CA LYS A 142 -5.29 0.39 -14.76
C LYS A 142 -6.49 1.01 -14.04
N ASP A 143 -6.24 1.74 -12.95
CA ASP A 143 -7.26 2.45 -12.17
C ASP A 143 -7.78 3.72 -12.85
N LEU A 144 -7.01 4.30 -13.79
CA LEU A 144 -7.43 5.42 -14.63
C LEU A 144 -8.00 4.96 -15.99
N ASP A 145 -8.10 3.65 -16.21
CA ASP A 145 -8.72 3.13 -17.42
C ASP A 145 -10.22 3.45 -17.39
N ARG A 146 -10.77 4.00 -18.48
CA ARG A 146 -12.18 4.42 -18.56
C ARG A 146 -13.14 3.30 -18.16
N THR A 147 -12.79 2.07 -18.52
CA THR A 147 -13.58 0.88 -18.17
C THR A 147 -13.60 0.59 -16.66
N ARG A 148 -12.54 0.94 -15.93
CA ARG A 148 -12.46 0.82 -14.47
C ARG A 148 -13.24 1.94 -13.79
N SER A 149 -13.01 3.19 -14.21
CA SER A 149 -13.72 4.36 -13.66
C SER A 149 -15.24 4.23 -13.78
N CYS A 150 -15.75 3.80 -14.94
CA CYS A 150 -17.18 3.58 -15.14
C CYS A 150 -17.77 2.50 -14.21
N LYS A 151 -17.01 1.42 -13.95
CA LYS A 151 -17.43 0.38 -13.00
C LYS A 151 -17.46 0.88 -11.56
N ASP A 152 -16.49 1.69 -11.18
CA ASP A 152 -16.41 2.24 -9.82
C ASP A 152 -17.50 3.30 -9.58
N GLU A 153 -17.81 4.12 -10.58
CA GLU A 153 -18.97 5.02 -10.56
C GLU A 153 -20.29 4.25 -10.38
N LEU A 154 -20.52 3.22 -11.18
CA LEU A 154 -21.71 2.35 -11.06
C LEU A 154 -21.86 1.76 -9.65
N LYS A 155 -20.77 1.26 -9.06
CA LYS A 155 -20.77 0.73 -7.69
C LYS A 155 -21.04 1.80 -6.64
N SER A 156 -20.49 3.00 -6.82
CA SER A 156 -20.75 4.14 -5.93
C SER A 156 -22.25 4.49 -5.93
N THR A 157 -22.85 4.62 -7.11
CA THR A 157 -24.28 4.93 -7.26
C THR A 157 -25.15 3.83 -6.67
N GLN A 158 -24.79 2.57 -6.89
CA GLN A 158 -25.50 1.43 -6.28
C GLN A 158 -25.41 1.47 -4.75
N SER A 159 -24.22 1.68 -4.19
CA SER A 159 -24.03 1.70 -2.74
C SER A 159 -24.76 2.87 -2.07
N GLN A 160 -24.85 4.03 -2.74
CA GLN A 160 -25.66 5.15 -2.28
C GLN A 160 -27.16 4.84 -2.32
N SER A 161 -27.64 4.18 -3.37
CA SER A 161 -29.04 3.73 -3.47
C SER A 161 -29.40 2.73 -2.38
N TRP A 162 -28.51 1.80 -2.05
CA TRP A 162 -28.73 0.82 -0.97
C TRP A 162 -28.81 1.50 0.40
N LEU A 163 -27.90 2.44 0.69
CA LEU A 163 -27.91 3.19 1.96
C LEU A 163 -29.13 4.10 2.14
N LEU A 164 -29.74 4.58 1.05
CA LEU A 164 -30.97 5.38 1.07
C LEU A 164 -32.24 4.53 1.22
N LEU A 165 -32.17 3.22 0.96
CA LEU A 165 -33.28 2.28 1.14
C LEU A 165 -33.29 1.65 2.54
N GLU A 166 -32.18 1.71 3.27
CA GLU A 166 -32.02 1.20 4.65
C GLU A 166 -32.09 2.30 5.72
N ALA A 167 -32.36 3.55 5.34
CA ALA A 167 -32.56 4.71 6.23
C ALA A 167 -34.05 5.10 6.31
#